data_AF-A0A973XYG8-F1
#
_entry.id   AF-A0A973XYG8-F1
#
_cell.length_a   1.000
_cell.length_b   1.000
_cell.length_c   1.000
_cell.angle_alpha   90.00
_cell.angle_beta   90.00
_cell.angle_gamma   90.00
#
_symmetry.space_group_name_H-M   'P 1'
#
loop_
_entity.id
_entity.type
_entity.pdbx_description
1 polymer ?
#
loop_
_entity_poly.entity_id
_entity_poly.type
_entity_poly.pdbx_seq_one_letter_code
_entity_poly.pdbx_strand_id
1 'polypeptide(L)'
;MPRAEDAGRVGGAPVGEDRPGDLPADQQPTCGNEADPDFPIRTRIHGGPRTVRPGGGFQSVGLDLTNTTRELCHRIHPVVILTGRGPGLTADKVHVQFRDEDAGRWRPVTLERSSEDEIIGAFDDGFRGFVVPAGKTVTVKVRLALAAGTAPDTVTVNAAVVQRRGNDGDWVGASGDYRFDVTEAPEDSALARSLDELATTGSRTAVRVAAAGAVIAIGTGLLLLVSRRFGTRRR
;
A
#
# COMPACT_ATOMS: atom_id res chain seq x y z
N MET A 1 5.66 -35.33 -21.04
CA MET A 1 4.36 -35.05 -20.40
C MET A 1 4.54 -35.15 -18.89
N PRO A 2 4.68 -34.03 -18.15
CA PRO A 2 4.73 -34.04 -16.70
C PRO A 2 3.33 -33.87 -16.09
N ARG A 3 3.19 -34.45 -14.89
CA ARG A 3 1.98 -34.58 -14.06
C ARG A 3 1.61 -33.24 -13.42
N ALA A 4 0.31 -33.00 -13.32
CA ALA A 4 -0.28 -31.90 -12.56
C ALA A 4 -0.56 -32.38 -11.13
N GLU A 5 0.17 -31.89 -10.14
CA GLU A 5 -0.20 -31.98 -8.74
C GLU A 5 0.19 -30.68 -8.01
N ASP A 6 -0.77 -30.20 -7.22
CA ASP A 6 -0.67 -29.24 -6.11
C ASP A 6 -0.64 -27.73 -6.44
N ALA A 7 -1.81 -27.19 -6.82
CA ALA A 7 -2.13 -25.78 -6.62
C ALA A 7 -2.91 -25.65 -5.30
N GLY A 8 -2.32 -24.91 -4.36
CA GLY A 8 -2.75 -24.76 -2.98
C GLY A 8 -4.20 -24.29 -2.83
N ARG A 9 -4.89 -24.97 -1.92
CA ARG A 9 -6.22 -24.64 -1.41
C ARG A 9 -6.14 -23.35 -0.58
N VAL A 10 -6.60 -22.23 -1.13
CA VAL A 10 -6.85 -21.02 -0.35
C VAL A 10 -8.14 -21.24 0.48
N GLY A 11 -8.05 -21.08 1.80
CA GLY A 11 -9.17 -21.29 2.72
C GLY A 11 -10.29 -20.27 2.51
N GLY A 12 -11.51 -20.75 2.29
CA GLY A 12 -12.68 -19.89 2.03
C GLY A 12 -13.20 -19.19 3.29
N ALA A 13 -13.37 -17.87 3.20
CA ALA A 13 -14.19 -17.10 4.13
C ALA A 13 -15.68 -17.50 4.01
N PRO A 14 -16.50 -17.32 5.07
CA PRO A 14 -17.93 -17.62 4.98
C PRO A 14 -18.60 -16.74 3.91
N VAL A 15 -19.27 -17.39 2.96
CA VAL A 15 -20.09 -16.74 1.94
C VAL A 15 -21.18 -15.93 2.64
N GLY A 16 -21.30 -14.64 2.31
CA GLY A 16 -22.35 -13.80 2.88
C GLY A 16 -23.73 -14.39 2.60
N GLU A 17 -24.60 -14.43 3.60
CA GLU A 17 -25.93 -15.07 3.54
C GLU A 17 -26.79 -14.51 2.38
N ASP A 18 -27.37 -15.41 1.59
CA ASP A 18 -28.26 -15.09 0.47
C ASP A 18 -29.51 -14.34 0.95
N ARG A 19 -29.98 -13.34 0.19
CA ARG A 19 -31.27 -12.70 0.50
C ARG A 19 -32.41 -13.62 0.08
N PRO A 20 -33.56 -13.59 0.78
CA PRO A 20 -34.76 -14.26 0.29
C PRO A 20 -35.11 -13.77 -1.12
N GLY A 21 -35.06 -14.66 -2.10
CA GLY A 21 -35.36 -14.39 -3.52
C GLY A 21 -34.15 -14.32 -4.45
N ASP A 22 -32.92 -14.29 -3.94
CA ASP A 22 -31.71 -14.44 -4.77
C ASP A 22 -31.43 -15.93 -5.01
N LEU A 23 -30.96 -16.28 -6.23
CA LEU A 23 -30.47 -17.62 -6.51
C LEU A 23 -29.15 -17.85 -5.75
N PRO A 24 -28.90 -19.09 -5.26
CA PRO A 24 -27.64 -19.46 -4.68
C PRO A 24 -26.45 -19.15 -5.60
N ALA A 25 -25.33 -18.88 -4.95
CA ALA A 25 -24.01 -18.62 -5.52
C ALA A 25 -23.63 -19.42 -6.79
N ASP A 26 -23.88 -20.72 -6.77
CA ASP A 26 -23.54 -21.72 -7.79
C ASP A 26 -24.60 -21.86 -8.89
N GLN A 27 -25.77 -21.26 -8.71
CA GLN A 27 -26.90 -21.31 -9.64
C GLN A 27 -27.11 -19.99 -10.39
N GLN A 28 -26.28 -18.98 -10.11
CA GLN A 28 -26.29 -17.72 -10.84
C GLN A 28 -25.89 -17.93 -12.31
N PRO A 29 -26.57 -17.28 -13.27
CA PRO A 29 -26.14 -17.30 -14.66
C PRO A 29 -24.71 -16.76 -14.82
N THR A 30 -23.95 -17.37 -15.73
CA THR A 30 -22.62 -16.86 -16.09
C THR A 30 -22.75 -15.45 -16.66
N CYS A 31 -21.89 -14.54 -16.19
CA CYS A 31 -21.78 -13.20 -16.71
C CYS A 31 -21.05 -13.26 -18.06
N GLY A 32 -21.77 -12.94 -19.13
CA GLY A 32 -21.23 -13.03 -20.49
C GLY A 32 -21.14 -14.45 -21.02
N ASN A 33 -20.41 -14.60 -22.11
CA ASN A 33 -20.18 -15.88 -22.78
C ASN A 33 -18.69 -16.21 -22.72
N GLU A 34 -18.35 -17.39 -22.18
CA GLU A 34 -16.96 -17.85 -22.05
C GLU A 34 -16.24 -18.00 -23.40
N ALA A 35 -16.99 -18.14 -24.50
CA ALA A 35 -16.42 -18.21 -25.85
C ALA A 35 -16.07 -16.84 -26.46
N ASP A 36 -16.53 -15.73 -25.85
CA ASP A 36 -16.21 -14.39 -26.35
C ASP A 36 -14.75 -14.03 -26.00
N PRO A 37 -13.99 -13.44 -26.93
CA PRO A 37 -12.58 -13.11 -26.70
C PRO A 37 -12.39 -11.91 -25.75
N ASP A 38 -13.43 -11.10 -25.57
CA ASP A 38 -13.40 -9.90 -24.72
C ASP A 38 -14.10 -10.16 -23.40
N PHE A 39 -13.55 -9.61 -22.32
CA PHE A 39 -14.18 -9.68 -21.01
C PHE A 39 -15.55 -8.96 -20.97
N PRO A 40 -16.58 -9.57 -20.36
CA PRO A 40 -17.92 -8.99 -20.26
C PRO A 40 -18.00 -7.79 -19.30
N ILE A 41 -17.05 -7.66 -18.36
CA ILE A 41 -16.92 -6.48 -17.49
C ILE A 41 -15.67 -5.69 -17.87
N ARG A 42 -15.88 -4.60 -18.61
CA ARG A 42 -14.82 -3.59 -18.82
C ARG A 42 -14.55 -2.87 -17.50
N THR A 43 -13.30 -2.89 -17.08
CA THR A 43 -12.91 -2.42 -15.75
C THR A 43 -11.92 -1.26 -15.88
N ARG A 44 -12.00 -0.25 -14.99
CA ARG A 44 -11.05 0.87 -15.00
C ARG A 44 -10.84 1.46 -13.61
N ILE A 45 -9.58 1.63 -13.22
CA ILE A 45 -9.19 2.37 -12.01
C ILE A 45 -8.94 3.84 -12.38
N HIS A 46 -9.47 4.79 -11.60
CA HIS A 46 -9.30 6.23 -11.87
C HIS A 46 -9.49 7.13 -10.65
N GLY A 47 -9.24 8.42 -10.83
CA GLY A 47 -9.48 9.45 -9.80
C GLY A 47 -8.50 9.46 -8.63
N GLY A 48 -7.62 8.46 -8.53
CA GLY A 48 -6.61 8.39 -7.48
C GLY A 48 -5.43 9.34 -7.67
N PRO A 49 -4.63 9.56 -6.61
CA PRO A 49 -3.47 10.44 -6.65
C PRO A 49 -2.27 9.79 -7.33
N ARG A 50 -1.46 10.59 -8.02
CA ARG A 50 -0.18 10.13 -8.61
C ARG A 50 0.93 9.93 -7.56
N THR A 51 0.73 10.45 -6.35
CA THR A 51 1.68 10.33 -5.23
C THR A 51 0.93 9.97 -3.95
N VAL A 52 1.50 9.08 -3.15
CA VAL A 52 0.93 8.67 -1.86
C VAL A 52 1.99 8.80 -0.77
N ARG A 53 1.65 9.52 0.29
CA ARG A 53 2.53 9.69 1.46
C ARG A 53 2.29 8.56 2.47
N PRO A 54 3.33 7.81 2.88
CA PRO A 54 3.25 6.89 4.01
C PRO A 54 2.73 7.57 5.27
N GLY A 55 1.76 6.95 5.96
CA GLY A 55 1.11 7.53 7.14
C GLY A 55 0.21 8.74 6.86
N GLY A 56 -0.10 9.04 5.59
CA GLY A 56 -0.97 10.15 5.18
C GLY A 56 -2.47 9.89 5.28
N GLY A 57 -2.88 8.72 5.79
CA GLY A 57 -4.28 8.29 5.80
C GLY A 57 -4.79 7.82 4.44
N PHE A 58 -6.10 7.55 4.36
CA PHE A 58 -6.74 6.99 3.18
C PHE A 58 -6.90 8.01 2.04
N GLN A 59 -6.50 7.60 0.84
CA GLN A 59 -6.71 8.29 -0.43
C GLN A 59 -7.81 7.59 -1.23
N SER A 60 -8.72 8.35 -1.84
CA SER A 60 -9.82 7.79 -2.61
C SER A 60 -9.43 7.46 -4.05
N VAL A 61 -9.97 6.35 -4.56
CA VAL A 61 -9.81 5.85 -5.92
C VAL A 61 -11.17 5.32 -6.38
N GLY A 62 -11.53 5.55 -7.65
CA GLY A 62 -12.70 4.95 -8.28
C GLY A 62 -12.33 3.67 -9.04
N LEU A 63 -13.15 2.64 -8.93
CA LEU A 63 -13.10 1.43 -9.75
C LEU A 63 -14.41 1.30 -10.52
N ASP A 64 -14.38 1.57 -11.81
CA ASP A 64 -15.53 1.41 -12.69
C ASP A 64 -15.63 -0.05 -13.15
N LEU A 65 -16.83 -0.61 -13.00
CA LEU A 65 -17.23 -1.92 -13.51
C LEU A 65 -18.33 -1.70 -14.55
N THR A 66 -18.00 -1.84 -15.83
CA THR A 66 -18.94 -1.62 -16.95
C THR A 66 -19.33 -2.93 -17.58
N ASN A 67 -20.57 -3.34 -17.38
CA ASN A 67 -21.13 -4.53 -18.00
C ASN A 67 -21.46 -4.24 -19.47
N THR A 68 -20.78 -4.92 -20.39
CA THR A 68 -20.97 -4.77 -21.84
C THR A 68 -22.02 -5.72 -22.41
N THR A 69 -22.53 -6.63 -21.59
CA THR A 69 -23.54 -7.61 -21.97
C THR A 69 -24.95 -7.02 -21.90
N ARG A 70 -25.93 -7.83 -22.31
CA ARG A 70 -27.36 -7.51 -22.26
C ARG A 70 -28.06 -8.06 -21.02
N GLU A 71 -27.35 -8.78 -20.16
CA GLU A 71 -27.89 -9.44 -18.98
C GLU A 71 -27.31 -8.83 -17.69
N LEU A 72 -27.96 -9.11 -16.56
CA LEU A 72 -27.48 -8.71 -15.25
C LEU A 72 -26.31 -9.59 -14.82
N CYS A 73 -25.21 -8.97 -14.39
CA CYS A 73 -24.06 -9.70 -13.85
C CYS A 73 -24.08 -9.62 -12.32
N HIS A 74 -24.28 -10.76 -11.67
CA HIS A 74 -24.31 -10.91 -10.21
C HIS A 74 -22.97 -11.40 -9.67
N ARG A 75 -22.78 -11.27 -8.35
CA ARG A 75 -21.63 -11.83 -7.62
C ARG A 75 -20.31 -11.42 -8.24
N ILE A 76 -20.18 -10.13 -8.56
CA ILE A 76 -18.96 -9.57 -9.13
C ILE A 76 -18.03 -9.13 -8.00
N HIS A 77 -16.88 -9.78 -7.89
CA HIS A 77 -15.87 -9.54 -6.87
C HIS A 77 -14.56 -9.07 -7.52
N PRO A 78 -14.23 -7.77 -7.36
CA PRO A 78 -12.90 -7.30 -7.69
C PRO A 78 -11.83 -7.95 -6.80
N VAL A 79 -10.68 -8.21 -7.41
CA VAL A 79 -9.43 -8.61 -6.73
C VAL A 79 -8.40 -7.55 -7.04
N VAL A 80 -7.96 -6.83 -6.00
CA VAL A 80 -6.88 -5.85 -6.15
C VAL A 80 -5.54 -6.57 -6.15
N ILE A 81 -4.65 -6.15 -7.04
CA ILE A 81 -3.29 -6.67 -7.20
C ILE A 81 -2.36 -5.46 -7.16
N LEU A 82 -1.36 -5.47 -6.29
CA LEU A 82 -0.37 -4.41 -6.17
C LEU A 82 1.03 -4.99 -6.33
N THR A 83 1.86 -4.30 -7.10
CA THR A 83 3.28 -4.61 -7.27
C THR A 83 4.12 -3.36 -7.02
N GLY A 84 5.18 -3.51 -6.24
CA GLY A 84 6.24 -2.51 -6.08
C GLY A 84 7.41 -2.81 -7.00
N ARG A 85 8.24 -1.83 -7.31
CA ARG A 85 9.54 -2.10 -7.97
C ARG A 85 10.60 -2.51 -6.96
N GLY A 86 10.46 -2.06 -5.72
CA GLY A 86 11.37 -2.37 -4.62
C GLY A 86 10.79 -3.40 -3.64
N PRO A 87 11.62 -3.95 -2.74
CA PRO A 87 11.19 -4.93 -1.74
C PRO A 87 10.39 -4.30 -0.58
N GLY A 88 10.22 -2.98 -0.55
CA GLY A 88 9.64 -2.24 0.57
C GLY A 88 8.11 -2.27 0.65
N LEU A 89 7.44 -2.80 -0.37
CA LEU A 89 5.99 -2.97 -0.38
C LEU A 89 5.62 -4.37 0.13
N THR A 90 5.03 -4.44 1.32
CA THR A 90 4.54 -5.69 1.94
C THR A 90 3.07 -5.57 2.31
N ALA A 91 2.36 -6.70 2.38
CA ALA A 91 0.91 -6.72 2.61
C ALA A 91 0.48 -6.00 3.90
N ASP A 92 1.27 -6.10 4.98
CA ASP A 92 1.02 -5.44 6.27
C ASP A 92 1.15 -3.90 6.21
N LYS A 93 1.83 -3.37 5.17
CA LYS A 93 2.04 -1.93 4.96
C LYS A 93 0.97 -1.29 4.10
N VAL A 94 0.11 -2.08 3.47
CA VAL A 94 -0.94 -1.61 2.57
C VAL A 94 -2.29 -1.83 3.23
N HIS A 95 -3.15 -0.81 3.18
CA HIS A 95 -4.52 -0.92 3.62
C HIS A 95 -5.44 -0.52 2.48
N VAL A 96 -6.26 -1.46 2.03
CA VAL A 96 -7.30 -1.21 1.03
C VAL A 96 -8.66 -1.40 1.65
N GLN A 97 -9.58 -0.49 1.35
CA GLN A 97 -10.98 -0.63 1.71
C GLN A 97 -11.87 -0.27 0.53
N PHE A 98 -13.02 -0.91 0.45
CA PHE A 98 -14.06 -0.56 -0.52
C PHE A 98 -15.36 -0.21 0.20
N ARG A 99 -16.19 0.59 -0.46
CA ARG A 99 -17.49 0.96 0.05
C ARG A 99 -18.51 -0.10 -0.35
N ASP A 100 -19.11 -0.75 0.64
CA ASP A 100 -20.35 -1.50 0.48
C ASP A 100 -21.49 -0.50 0.70
N GLU A 101 -22.08 -0.01 -0.39
CA GLU A 101 -23.16 0.98 -0.32
C GLU A 101 -24.44 0.38 0.24
N ASP A 102 -24.73 -0.90 -0.03
CA ASP A 102 -25.92 -1.60 0.49
C ASP A 102 -25.87 -1.70 2.02
N ALA A 103 -24.69 -1.99 2.56
CA ALA A 103 -24.48 -2.05 4.00
C ALA A 103 -24.05 -0.71 4.63
N GLY A 104 -23.92 0.35 3.84
CA GLY A 104 -23.53 1.69 4.29
C GLY A 104 -22.17 1.76 5.00
N ARG A 105 -21.24 0.84 4.73
CA ARG A 105 -19.95 0.75 5.44
C ARG A 105 -18.74 0.60 4.53
N TRP A 106 -17.58 1.00 5.04
CA TRP A 106 -16.29 0.64 4.44
C TRP A 106 -15.91 -0.76 4.90
N ARG A 107 -15.53 -1.64 3.98
CA ARG A 107 -15.05 -2.98 4.25
C ARG A 107 -13.55 -3.07 4.01
N PRO A 108 -12.77 -3.65 4.94
CA PRO A 108 -11.37 -3.95 4.69
C PRO A 108 -11.24 -5.03 3.62
N VAL A 109 -10.14 -4.96 2.86
CA VAL A 109 -9.68 -6.04 2.00
C VAL A 109 -8.53 -6.73 2.72
N THR A 110 -8.66 -8.03 2.96
CA THR A 110 -7.55 -8.84 3.46
C THR A 110 -6.53 -8.99 2.35
N LEU A 111 -5.30 -8.52 2.60
CA LEU A 111 -4.21 -8.55 1.65
C LEU A 111 -3.22 -9.65 2.03
N GLU A 112 -2.74 -10.37 1.04
CA GLU A 112 -1.72 -11.41 1.18
C GLU A 112 -0.65 -11.26 0.10
N ARG A 113 0.52 -11.84 0.33
CA ARG A 113 1.60 -11.90 -0.66
C ARG A 113 1.45 -13.18 -1.48
N SER A 114 1.43 -13.07 -2.81
CA SER A 114 1.43 -14.21 -3.73
C SER A 114 2.85 -14.80 -3.87
N SER A 115 2.95 -15.96 -4.54
CA SER A 115 4.25 -16.56 -4.87
C SER A 115 5.08 -15.73 -5.84
N GLU A 116 4.43 -14.88 -6.63
CA GLU A 116 5.04 -13.97 -7.61
C GLU A 116 5.39 -12.60 -6.99
N ASP A 117 5.43 -12.50 -5.66
CA ASP A 117 5.71 -11.28 -4.90
C ASP A 117 4.72 -10.13 -5.11
N GLU A 118 3.49 -10.45 -5.53
CA GLU A 118 2.39 -9.49 -5.63
C GLU A 118 1.62 -9.42 -4.31
N ILE A 119 1.06 -8.24 -3.98
CA ILE A 119 0.10 -8.12 -2.89
C ILE A 119 -1.29 -8.21 -3.48
N ILE A 120 -2.05 -9.24 -3.11
CA ILE A 120 -3.37 -9.53 -3.67
C ILE A 120 -4.44 -9.49 -2.58
N GLY A 121 -5.66 -9.12 -2.94
CA GLY A 121 -6.80 -9.25 -2.04
C GLY A 121 -8.15 -9.14 -2.73
N ALA A 122 -9.03 -10.09 -2.41
CA ALA A 122 -10.39 -10.13 -2.94
C ALA A 122 -11.37 -9.30 -2.12
N PHE A 123 -12.33 -8.67 -2.80
CA PHE A 123 -13.43 -7.96 -2.15
C PHE A 123 -14.49 -8.99 -1.73
N ASP A 124 -14.19 -9.82 -0.72
CA ASP A 124 -14.93 -11.06 -0.45
C ASP A 124 -15.18 -11.37 1.04
N ASP A 125 -14.84 -10.45 1.96
CA ASP A 125 -15.01 -10.63 3.42
C ASP A 125 -16.49 -10.67 3.84
N GLY A 126 -17.18 -11.78 3.54
CA GLY A 126 -18.63 -11.95 3.67
C GLY A 126 -19.44 -10.97 2.81
N PHE A 127 -18.82 -10.40 1.77
CA PHE A 127 -19.50 -9.53 0.81
C PHE A 127 -20.19 -10.38 -0.26
N ARG A 128 -21.40 -10.01 -0.69
CA ARG A 128 -22.17 -10.80 -1.67
C ARG A 128 -21.69 -10.63 -3.12
N GLY A 129 -20.79 -9.68 -3.35
CA GLY A 129 -20.40 -9.23 -4.69
C GLY A 129 -21.29 -8.10 -5.18
N PHE A 130 -20.78 -7.32 -6.13
CA PHE A 130 -21.53 -6.28 -6.81
C PHE A 130 -22.50 -6.90 -7.82
N VAL A 131 -23.60 -6.19 -8.05
CA VAL A 131 -24.51 -6.45 -9.17
C VAL A 131 -24.29 -5.33 -10.19
N VAL A 132 -23.93 -5.69 -11.42
CA VAL A 132 -23.65 -4.72 -12.49
C VAL A 132 -24.73 -4.84 -13.57
N PRO A 133 -25.65 -3.86 -13.69
CA PRO A 133 -26.75 -3.93 -14.65
C PRO A 133 -26.28 -3.95 -16.11
N ALA A 134 -27.07 -4.60 -16.97
CA ALA A 134 -26.82 -4.69 -18.40
C ALA A 134 -26.52 -3.32 -19.03
N GLY A 135 -25.40 -3.21 -19.73
CA GLY A 135 -24.99 -1.96 -20.39
C GLY A 135 -24.70 -0.78 -19.45
N LYS A 136 -24.58 -1.00 -18.14
CA LYS A 136 -24.34 0.06 -17.14
C LYS A 136 -22.96 -0.05 -16.51
N THR A 137 -22.54 1.08 -15.95
CA THR A 137 -21.33 1.21 -15.13
C THR A 137 -21.72 1.35 -13.66
N VAL A 138 -21.10 0.56 -12.80
CA VAL A 138 -21.08 0.74 -11.35
C VAL A 138 -19.70 1.25 -10.97
N THR A 139 -19.62 2.41 -10.30
CA THR A 139 -18.37 2.92 -9.75
C THR A 139 -18.26 2.53 -8.29
N VAL A 140 -17.34 1.60 -8.01
CA VAL A 140 -16.98 1.20 -6.65
C VAL A 140 -16.05 2.24 -6.06
N LYS A 141 -16.40 2.80 -4.90
CA LYS A 141 -15.51 3.67 -4.14
C LYS A 141 -14.49 2.82 -3.41
N VAL A 142 -13.22 3.01 -3.73
CA VAL A 142 -12.09 2.36 -3.09
C VAL A 142 -11.27 3.43 -2.37
N ARG A 143 -10.59 3.04 -1.29
CA ARG A 143 -9.59 3.88 -0.66
C ARG A 143 -8.36 3.07 -0.25
N LEU A 144 -7.20 3.67 -0.42
CA LEU A 144 -5.90 3.06 -0.12
C LEU A 144 -5.12 3.95 0.85
N ALA A 145 -4.45 3.32 1.81
CA ALA A 145 -3.47 3.97 2.67
C ALA A 145 -2.19 3.12 2.74
N LEU A 146 -1.07 3.80 2.98
CA LEU A 146 0.20 3.16 3.31
C LEU A 146 0.53 3.41 4.78
N ALA A 147 1.02 2.40 5.47
CA ALA A 147 1.52 2.52 6.83
C ALA A 147 2.68 3.53 6.90
N ALA A 148 2.90 4.12 8.06
CA ALA A 148 4.09 4.93 8.28
C ALA A 148 5.37 4.07 8.11
N GLY A 149 6.39 4.64 7.50
CA GLY A 149 7.67 3.95 7.25
C GLY A 149 7.69 3.01 6.04
N THR A 150 6.64 2.95 5.22
CA THR A 150 6.72 2.36 3.88
C THR A 150 7.79 3.09 3.07
N ALA A 151 8.74 2.35 2.50
CA ALA A 151 9.84 2.94 1.74
C ALA A 151 9.35 3.58 0.43
N PRO A 152 10.08 4.58 -0.10
CA PRO A 152 9.81 5.11 -1.43
C PRO A 152 9.84 4.01 -2.51
N ASP A 153 8.89 4.06 -3.44
CA ASP A 153 8.73 3.09 -4.53
C ASP A 153 7.79 3.65 -5.61
N THR A 154 7.71 3.00 -6.78
CA THR A 154 6.59 3.16 -7.72
C THR A 154 5.70 1.92 -7.63
N VAL A 155 4.46 2.11 -7.24
CA VAL A 155 3.47 1.03 -7.12
C VAL A 155 2.60 0.98 -8.37
N THR A 156 2.45 -0.20 -8.94
CA THR A 156 1.44 -0.50 -9.96
C THR A 156 0.29 -1.25 -9.30
N VAL A 157 -0.93 -0.83 -9.61
CA VAL A 157 -2.17 -1.45 -9.14
C VAL A 157 -2.97 -1.90 -10.35
N ASN A 158 -3.47 -3.13 -10.28
CA ASN A 158 -4.44 -3.69 -11.20
C ASN A 158 -5.64 -4.20 -10.38
N ALA A 159 -6.80 -4.30 -11.02
CA ALA A 159 -7.95 -5.01 -10.50
C ALA A 159 -8.39 -6.05 -11.54
N ALA A 160 -8.28 -7.33 -11.17
CA ALA A 160 -9.00 -8.40 -11.82
C ALA A 160 -10.45 -8.43 -11.30
N VAL A 161 -11.37 -8.96 -12.09
CA VAL A 161 -12.78 -9.07 -11.72
C VAL A 161 -13.21 -10.51 -11.91
N VAL A 162 -13.72 -11.11 -10.83
CA VAL A 162 -14.19 -12.49 -10.80
C VAL A 162 -15.69 -12.49 -10.57
N GLN A 163 -16.43 -13.29 -11.34
CA GLN A 163 -17.77 -13.70 -10.96
C GLN A 163 -17.63 -14.92 -10.05
N ARG A 164 -17.94 -14.78 -8.76
CA ARG A 164 -17.92 -15.93 -7.85
C ARG A 164 -19.03 -16.92 -8.22
N ARG A 165 -18.73 -18.22 -8.13
CA ARG A 165 -19.68 -19.35 -8.24
C ARG A 165 -19.38 -20.39 -7.17
N GLY A 166 -20.16 -20.37 -6.08
CA GLY A 166 -19.81 -21.13 -4.88
C GLY A 166 -18.39 -20.81 -4.38
N ASN A 167 -17.54 -21.85 -4.32
CA ASN A 167 -16.12 -21.76 -3.93
C ASN A 167 -15.17 -21.54 -5.12
N ASP A 168 -15.70 -21.35 -6.32
CA ASP A 168 -14.95 -21.11 -7.55
C ASP A 168 -15.30 -19.71 -8.13
N GLY A 169 -14.75 -19.36 -9.29
CA GLY A 169 -15.20 -18.19 -10.03
C GLY A 169 -14.60 -18.02 -11.41
N ASP A 170 -15.37 -17.36 -12.28
CA ASP A 170 -14.97 -17.08 -13.66
C ASP A 170 -14.31 -15.70 -13.73
N TRP A 171 -13.23 -15.59 -14.49
CA TRP A 171 -12.57 -14.30 -14.75
C TRP A 171 -13.36 -13.53 -15.80
N VAL A 172 -13.88 -12.37 -15.41
CA VAL A 172 -14.86 -11.61 -16.22
C VAL A 172 -14.43 -10.17 -16.50
N GLY A 173 -13.25 -9.75 -16.05
CA GLY A 173 -12.73 -8.40 -16.30
C GLY A 173 -11.33 -8.16 -15.75
N ALA A 174 -10.67 -7.13 -16.27
CA ALA A 174 -9.40 -6.62 -15.76
C ALA A 174 -9.26 -5.10 -16.04
N SER A 175 -8.63 -4.35 -15.14
CA SER A 175 -8.59 -2.88 -15.21
C SER A 175 -7.48 -2.27 -16.06
N GLY A 176 -6.42 -3.04 -16.32
CA GLY A 176 -5.13 -2.48 -16.69
C GLY A 176 -4.45 -1.73 -15.54
N ASP A 177 -3.32 -1.10 -15.83
CA ASP A 177 -2.44 -0.54 -14.81
C ASP A 177 -2.83 0.88 -14.37
N TYR A 178 -2.91 1.06 -13.06
CA TYR A 178 -2.90 2.35 -12.39
C TYR A 178 -1.60 2.49 -11.59
N ARG A 179 -0.95 3.66 -11.63
CA ARG A 179 0.36 3.87 -10.99
C ARG A 179 0.36 5.09 -10.09
N PHE A 180 1.08 4.97 -8.98
CA PHE A 180 1.43 6.08 -8.11
C PHE A 180 2.82 5.89 -7.51
N ASP A 181 3.45 7.01 -7.16
CA ASP A 181 4.74 7.02 -6.47
C ASP A 181 4.54 7.15 -4.95
N VAL A 182 5.29 6.36 -4.19
CA VAL A 182 5.39 6.47 -2.73
C VAL A 182 6.48 7.48 -2.43
N THR A 183 6.12 8.57 -1.76
CA THR A 183 7.09 9.61 -1.38
C THR A 183 7.82 9.25 -0.10
N GLU A 184 8.94 9.91 0.16
CA GLU A 184 9.63 9.82 1.45
C GLU A 184 8.71 10.23 2.61
N ALA A 185 8.90 9.57 3.75
CA ALA A 185 8.32 10.03 5.00
C ALA A 185 9.05 11.30 5.45
N PRO A 186 8.38 12.31 6.01
CA PRO A 186 9.05 13.43 6.65
C PRO A 186 10.05 12.92 7.70
N GLU A 187 11.23 13.54 7.77
CA GLU A 187 12.30 13.15 8.69
C GLU A 187 12.01 13.49 10.17
N ASP A 188 10.79 13.30 10.66
CA ASP A 188 10.45 13.50 12.07
C ASP A 188 11.27 12.56 12.98
N SER A 189 11.71 11.42 12.44
CA SER A 189 12.67 10.50 13.10
C SER A 189 14.09 11.05 13.18
N ALA A 190 14.52 11.89 12.24
CA ALA A 190 15.83 12.57 12.31
C ALA A 190 15.77 13.74 13.28
N LEU A 191 14.66 14.48 13.31
CA LEU A 191 14.41 15.53 14.32
C LEU A 191 14.31 14.96 15.74
N ALA A 192 13.64 13.81 15.93
CA ALA A 192 13.59 13.13 17.23
C ALA A 192 14.97 12.64 17.67
N ARG A 193 15.78 12.08 16.76
CA ARG A 193 17.19 11.74 17.03
C ARG A 193 18.03 12.98 17.33
N SER A 194 17.79 14.08 16.63
CA SER A 194 18.47 15.37 16.87
C SER A 194 18.10 15.98 18.22
N LEU A 195 16.83 15.89 18.62
CA LEU A 195 16.34 16.38 19.91
C LEU A 195 16.82 15.48 21.06
N ASP A 196 16.89 14.17 20.85
CA ASP A 196 17.48 13.21 21.81
C ASP A 196 19.00 13.40 21.94
N GLU A 197 19.69 13.71 20.84
CA GLU A 197 21.11 14.05 20.81
C GLU A 197 21.39 15.43 21.44
N LEU A 198 20.49 16.40 21.28
CA LEU A 198 20.49 17.68 22.01
C LEU A 198 20.19 17.51 23.51
N ALA A 199 19.27 16.62 23.89
CA ALA A 199 18.97 16.30 25.28
C ALA A 199 20.14 15.55 25.96
N THR A 200 20.82 14.68 25.22
CA THR A 200 22.00 13.93 25.67
C THR A 200 23.23 14.83 25.82
N THR A 201 23.42 15.79 24.92
CA THR A 201 24.53 16.78 24.99
C THR A 201 24.26 17.90 25.99
N GLY A 202 22.99 18.20 26.30
CA GLY A 202 22.59 19.18 27.31
C GLY A 202 22.89 18.79 28.77
N SER A 203 23.19 17.51 29.04
CA SER A 203 23.34 16.99 30.41
C SER A 203 24.78 16.98 30.96
N ARG A 204 25.77 17.57 30.27
CA ARG A 204 27.19 17.56 30.73
C ARG A 204 27.92 18.91 30.80
N THR A 205 27.22 20.03 30.66
CA THR A 205 27.87 21.36 30.75
C THR A 205 27.30 22.20 31.89
N ALA A 206 27.45 21.72 33.13
CA ALA A 206 27.28 22.52 34.34
C ALA A 206 28.65 22.83 34.97
N VAL A 207 29.46 23.63 34.28
CA VAL A 207 30.73 24.22 34.74
C VAL A 207 30.86 25.52 33.94
N ARG A 208 30.92 26.76 34.43
CA ARG A 208 31.03 27.44 35.74
C ARG A 208 30.72 28.93 35.46
N VAL A 209 30.14 29.70 36.40
CA VAL A 209 30.62 31.07 36.74
C VAL A 209 30.26 31.43 38.19
N ALA A 210 31.25 31.34 39.09
CA ALA A 210 31.38 32.06 40.36
C ALA A 210 32.81 31.72 40.87
N ALA A 211 33.65 32.56 41.45
CA ALA A 211 33.58 33.94 41.93
C ALA A 211 35.02 34.52 41.93
N ALA A 212 35.12 35.81 42.22
CA ALA A 212 36.33 36.62 42.23
C ALA A 212 37.42 36.21 43.25
N GLY A 213 38.68 36.53 42.90
CA GLY A 213 39.67 37.06 43.84
C GLY A 213 40.67 36.07 44.46
N ALA A 214 41.90 36.05 43.94
CA ALA A 214 43.14 36.06 44.74
C ALA A 214 44.35 36.24 43.82
N VAL A 215 45.02 37.40 43.94
CA VAL A 215 46.31 37.71 43.33
C VAL A 215 47.41 37.15 44.22
N ILE A 216 48.26 36.26 43.69
CA ILE A 216 49.59 35.99 44.25
C ILE A 216 50.59 35.98 43.09
N ALA A 217 51.51 36.93 43.16
CA ALA A 217 52.67 37.10 42.29
C ALA A 217 53.82 36.14 42.67
N ILE A 218 54.93 36.22 41.89
CA ILE A 218 56.19 35.45 41.93
C ILE A 218 56.18 34.31 40.90
N GLY A 219 57.05 34.24 39.89
CA GLY A 219 58.17 35.07 39.48
C GLY A 219 58.88 34.43 38.28
N THR A 220 59.62 35.26 37.53
CA THR A 220 60.87 34.96 36.81
C THR A 220 61.02 33.69 35.96
N GLY A 221 61.30 33.88 34.67
CA GLY A 221 62.38 33.11 34.02
C GLY A 221 62.25 32.84 32.53
N LEU A 222 63.05 33.59 31.75
CA LEU A 222 63.77 33.24 30.50
C LEU A 222 62.97 32.60 29.33
N LEU A 223 62.83 33.31 28.19
CA LEU A 223 63.77 33.31 27.05
C LEU A 223 64.17 31.90 26.58
N LEU A 224 63.77 31.54 25.35
CA LEU A 224 64.69 31.46 24.20
C LEU A 224 63.94 31.18 22.89
N LEU A 225 64.30 31.99 21.90
CA LEU A 225 64.12 31.77 20.47
C LEU A 225 64.74 30.41 20.06
N VAL A 226 64.24 29.79 18.99
CA VAL A 226 65.03 29.37 17.81
C VAL A 226 64.06 28.87 16.73
N SER A 227 63.71 29.82 15.87
CA SER A 227 63.90 29.80 14.43
C SER A 227 64.07 28.46 13.68
N ARG A 228 63.51 28.47 12.45
CA ARG A 228 64.09 27.95 11.20
C ARG A 228 63.98 26.42 11.00
N ARG A 229 63.77 25.89 9.80
CA ARG A 229 63.51 26.40 8.44
C ARG A 229 63.42 25.15 7.55
N PHE A 230 62.72 25.27 6.43
CA PHE A 230 62.93 24.49 5.20
C PHE A 230 62.68 22.98 5.27
N GLY A 231 62.12 22.34 4.25
CA GLY A 231 61.75 22.81 2.94
C GLY A 231 61.22 21.64 2.12
N THR A 232 60.28 21.98 1.24
CA THR A 232 60.21 21.55 -0.16
C THR A 232 60.45 20.07 -0.53
N ARG A 233 59.38 19.53 -1.13
CA ARG A 233 59.27 19.08 -2.52
C ARG A 233 59.49 17.60 -2.85
N ARG A 234 58.53 17.18 -3.71
CA ARG A 234 58.64 16.30 -4.89
C ARG A 234 58.70 14.81 -4.54
N ARG A 235 57.95 13.93 -5.19
CA ARG A 235 57.37 13.89 -6.55
C ARG A 235 56.05 13.14 -6.52
#